data_AF-A0A1Z5HW95-F1
#
_entry.id   AF-A0A1Z5HW95-F1
#
_cell.length_a   1.000
_cell.length_b   1.000
_cell.length_c   1.000
_cell.angle_alpha   90.00
_cell.angle_beta   90.00
_cell.angle_gamma   90.00
#
_symmetry.space_group_name_H-M   'P 1'
#
loop_
_entity.id
_entity.type
_entity.pdbx_description
1 polymer ?
#
loop_
_entity_poly.entity_id
_entity_poly.type
_entity_poly.pdbx_seq_one_letter_code
_entity_poly.pdbx_strand_id
1 'polypeptide(L)'
;MKKIVHGLKLLLSGLTVGLLMVLLFNFLYIGRASASTRGPHDPYVNEEVCRNCHTIWSYAQKGYYDRRFGSTNDIYNTCVYCHNSRGQSRYDVINGVIYDPNGNGGNGAYYRTEGGGFSKWLVRENVSSLNGNLTDVTSVHDVKGTGDLYAPGGNTSLAGAFTDFSCDNCHDPHGRTNNSRILRDDINGVTGVSATLIVNNELKDESVIYLNGFNEFCGSCHTDFRVTEAGAGDHDSGIYTSFKRHRVGMDPAGYPGYNPDHGLPLESGKVSCMTCHYAHSTAVKNEILFDRADNYNGSRVSASSTLLRRSNRGVCQACHSK
;
A
#
# COMPACT_ATOMS: atom_id res chain seq x y z
N MET A 1 44.96 47.75 5.21
CA MET A 1 44.02 46.99 6.06
C MET A 1 42.54 47.34 5.85
N LYS A 2 42.10 48.60 5.87
CA LYS A 2 40.65 48.97 5.67
C LYS A 2 40.01 48.47 4.36
N LYS A 3 40.75 48.44 3.23
CA LYS A 3 40.23 47.95 1.93
C LYS A 3 39.98 46.43 1.90
N ILE A 4 40.74 45.65 2.65
CA ILE A 4 40.62 44.18 2.69
C ILE A 4 39.39 43.77 3.52
N VAL A 5 39.12 44.48 4.61
CA VAL A 5 37.93 44.24 5.47
C VAL A 5 36.62 44.56 4.73
N HIS A 6 36.63 45.53 3.81
CA HIS A 6 35.45 45.87 3.02
C HIS A 6 35.12 44.82 1.95
N GLY A 7 36.14 44.29 1.26
CA GLY A 7 35.96 43.22 0.27
C GLY A 7 35.43 41.92 0.89
N LEU A 8 35.91 41.56 2.09
CA LEU A 8 35.47 40.36 2.79
C LEU A 8 34.01 40.45 3.27
N LYS A 9 33.55 41.63 3.69
CA LYS A 9 32.13 41.83 4.07
C LYS A 9 31.18 41.67 2.88
N LEU A 10 31.56 42.13 1.68
CA LEU A 10 30.74 41.95 0.47
C LEU A 10 30.64 40.47 0.05
N LEU A 11 31.75 39.73 0.15
CA LEU A 11 31.79 38.30 -0.17
C LEU A 11 30.93 37.45 0.80
N LEU A 12 30.99 37.72 2.10
CA LEU A 12 30.15 37.02 3.08
C LEU A 12 28.65 37.36 2.93
N SER A 13 28.30 38.59 2.56
CA SER A 13 26.90 38.96 2.29
C SER A 13 26.35 38.31 1.02
N GLY A 14 27.18 38.14 -0.01
CA GLY A 14 26.76 37.45 -1.23
C GLY A 14 26.49 35.96 -1.00
N LEU A 15 27.35 35.30 -0.22
CA LEU A 15 27.23 33.87 0.09
C LEU A 15 25.99 33.54 0.93
N THR A 16 25.67 34.40 1.92
CA THR A 16 24.49 34.22 2.77
C THR A 16 23.19 34.44 2.00
N VAL A 17 23.12 35.45 1.12
CA VAL A 17 21.94 35.68 0.27
C VAL A 17 21.76 34.56 -0.76
N GLY A 18 22.86 34.06 -1.35
CA GLY A 18 22.81 32.91 -2.26
C GLY A 18 22.31 31.64 -1.60
N LEU A 19 22.78 31.33 -0.39
CA LEU A 19 22.34 30.15 0.38
C LEU A 19 20.87 30.26 0.78
N LEU A 20 20.40 31.45 1.17
CA LEU A 20 19.00 31.68 1.53
C LEU A 20 18.07 31.54 0.32
N MET A 21 18.49 32.04 -0.85
CA MET A 21 17.76 31.87 -2.12
C MET A 21 17.67 30.40 -2.53
N VAL A 22 18.74 29.63 -2.39
CA VAL A 22 18.72 28.17 -2.68
C VAL A 22 17.81 27.44 -1.70
N LEU A 23 17.83 27.78 -0.41
CA LEU A 23 16.91 27.19 0.58
C LEU A 23 15.45 27.58 0.32
N LEU A 24 15.17 28.83 -0.04
CA LEU A 24 13.83 29.29 -0.44
C LEU A 24 13.35 28.62 -1.72
N PHE A 25 14.22 28.43 -2.71
CA PHE A 25 13.89 27.69 -3.93
C PHE A 25 13.59 26.22 -3.65
N ASN A 26 14.35 25.57 -2.76
CA ASN A 26 14.07 24.20 -2.34
C ASN A 26 12.75 24.11 -1.54
N PHE A 27 12.44 25.09 -0.68
CA PHE A 27 11.16 25.13 0.05
C PHE A 27 9.94 25.42 -0.85
N LEU A 28 10.13 26.18 -1.94
CA LEU A 28 9.07 26.43 -2.94
C LEU A 28 8.90 25.25 -3.91
N TYR A 29 9.93 24.42 -4.12
CA TYR A 29 9.86 23.20 -4.93
C TYR A 29 9.37 21.96 -4.18
N ILE A 30 9.30 21.99 -2.84
CA ILE A 30 8.42 21.08 -2.06
C ILE A 30 6.96 21.54 -2.19
N GLY A 31 6.64 22.22 -3.30
CA GLY A 31 5.30 22.49 -3.78
C GLY A 31 4.52 21.19 -3.69
N ARG A 32 3.56 21.22 -2.76
CA ARG A 32 2.63 20.16 -2.45
C ARG A 32 2.24 19.50 -3.77
N ALA A 33 2.63 18.24 -3.94
CA ALA A 33 1.87 17.34 -4.78
C ALA A 33 0.47 17.29 -4.16
N SER A 34 -0.34 18.29 -4.46
CA SER A 34 -1.79 18.21 -4.37
C SER A 34 -2.16 17.22 -5.45
N ALA A 35 -1.97 15.93 -5.15
CA ALA A 35 -2.69 14.86 -5.79
C ALA A 35 -4.14 15.33 -5.82
N SER A 36 -4.64 15.61 -7.04
CA SER A 36 -5.96 16.13 -7.36
C SER A 36 -7.00 15.83 -6.27
N THR A 37 -7.16 16.75 -5.30
CA THR A 37 -8.05 16.51 -4.15
C THR A 37 -9.51 16.59 -4.55
N ARG A 38 -9.84 17.08 -5.75
CA ARG A 38 -11.22 17.19 -6.27
C ARG A 38 -11.89 15.85 -6.65
N GLY A 39 -11.44 14.74 -6.07
CA GLY A 39 -12.14 13.47 -6.14
C GLY A 39 -13.29 13.39 -5.14
N PRO A 40 -14.09 12.32 -5.14
CA PRO A 40 -15.15 12.09 -4.15
C PRO A 40 -14.65 11.93 -2.69
N HIS A 41 -13.33 12.01 -2.49
CA HIS A 41 -12.65 11.93 -1.20
C HIS A 41 -12.07 13.29 -0.72
N ASP A 42 -12.35 14.41 -1.41
CA ASP A 42 -12.01 15.77 -0.93
C ASP A 42 -12.65 16.00 0.45
N PRO A 43 -12.11 16.90 1.31
CA PRO A 43 -12.76 17.27 2.56
C PRO A 43 -14.20 17.67 2.25
N TYR A 44 -15.15 17.00 2.88
CA TYR A 44 -16.60 17.02 2.62
C TYR A 44 -17.23 18.39 2.83
N VAL A 45 -16.90 19.35 1.97
CA VAL A 45 -17.32 20.74 2.09
C VAL A 45 -18.67 21.01 1.41
N ASN A 46 -19.24 20.04 0.68
CA ASN A 46 -20.57 20.18 0.08
C ASN A 46 -21.36 18.87 -0.02
N GLU A 47 -22.68 18.99 -0.10
CA GLU A 47 -23.62 17.86 -0.20
C GLU A 47 -23.51 17.07 -1.51
N GLU A 48 -22.99 17.69 -2.57
CA GLU A 48 -22.88 17.06 -3.89
C GLU A 48 -21.86 15.92 -3.91
N VAL A 49 -20.75 16.09 -3.21
CA VAL A 49 -19.76 15.02 -2.98
C VAL A 49 -20.40 13.84 -2.25
N CYS A 50 -21.22 14.10 -1.22
CA CYS A 50 -21.93 13.07 -0.48
C CYS A 50 -22.88 12.27 -1.38
N ARG A 51 -23.60 12.94 -2.30
CA ARG A 51 -24.55 12.28 -3.23
C ARG A 51 -23.90 11.34 -4.24
N ASN A 52 -22.60 11.50 -4.52
CA ASN A 52 -21.88 10.63 -5.44
C ASN A 52 -21.73 9.21 -4.90
N CYS A 53 -21.61 9.07 -3.58
CA CYS A 53 -21.47 7.78 -2.89
C CYS A 53 -22.75 7.39 -2.16
N HIS A 54 -23.33 8.31 -1.39
CA HIS A 54 -24.56 8.10 -0.63
C HIS A 54 -25.76 8.57 -1.44
N THR A 55 -26.45 7.65 -2.12
CA THR A 55 -27.74 7.96 -2.76
C THR A 55 -28.83 8.10 -1.69
N ILE A 56 -28.85 9.21 -0.96
CA ILE A 56 -29.82 9.41 0.12
C ILE A 56 -31.20 9.92 -0.35
N TRP A 57 -31.43 10.20 -1.64
CA TRP A 57 -32.67 10.89 -2.05
C TRP A 57 -33.30 10.38 -3.36
N SER A 58 -34.34 9.55 -3.19
CA SER A 58 -35.65 9.83 -3.80
C SER A 58 -36.74 9.60 -2.73
N TYR A 59 -37.66 10.55 -2.61
CA TYR A 59 -38.47 10.88 -1.42
C TYR A 59 -39.51 9.83 -0.94
N ALA A 60 -39.41 8.55 -1.29
CA ALA A 60 -40.48 7.58 -1.05
C ALA A 60 -40.12 6.36 -0.19
N GLN A 61 -38.87 6.18 0.26
CA GLN A 61 -38.53 5.02 1.10
C GLN A 61 -37.76 5.44 2.35
N LYS A 62 -38.54 5.74 3.40
CA LYS A 62 -38.08 5.70 4.79
C LYS A 62 -37.74 4.25 5.13
N GLY A 63 -36.47 3.89 5.03
CA GLY A 63 -35.95 2.62 5.53
C GLY A 63 -34.98 1.97 4.57
N TYR A 64 -33.80 1.65 5.11
CA TYR A 64 -32.70 0.87 4.54
C TYR A 64 -31.65 1.63 3.73
N TYR A 65 -30.46 1.64 4.35
CA TYR A 65 -29.13 1.77 3.77
C TYR A 65 -29.03 1.25 2.33
N ASP A 66 -28.35 2.05 1.50
CA ASP A 66 -27.45 1.65 0.42
C ASP A 66 -27.81 0.43 -0.47
N ARG A 67 -29.06 0.32 -0.92
CA ARG A 67 -29.42 -0.69 -1.94
C ARG A 67 -29.10 -0.25 -3.37
N ARG A 68 -27.95 0.38 -3.63
CA ARG A 68 -27.49 0.45 -5.03
C ARG A 68 -27.06 -0.93 -5.52
N PHE A 69 -26.64 -1.79 -4.58
CA PHE A 69 -26.25 -3.18 -4.80
C PHE A 69 -27.03 -4.02 -3.77
N GLY A 70 -27.85 -4.98 -4.21
CA GLY A 70 -28.64 -5.82 -3.30
C GLY A 70 -27.85 -7.02 -2.79
N SER A 71 -26.57 -6.83 -2.42
CA SER A 71 -25.57 -7.91 -2.32
C SER A 71 -24.94 -8.01 -0.94
N THR A 72 -24.23 -9.11 -0.67
CA THR A 72 -23.54 -9.37 0.61
C THR A 72 -22.25 -8.56 0.84
N ASN A 73 -21.93 -7.51 0.08
CA ASN A 73 -20.78 -6.63 0.36
C ASN A 73 -20.93 -5.28 -0.37
N ASP A 74 -21.85 -4.46 0.11
CA ASP A 74 -22.18 -3.18 -0.53
C ASP A 74 -21.02 -2.18 -0.49
N ILE A 75 -20.11 -2.32 0.48
CA ILE A 75 -18.89 -1.51 0.59
C ILE A 75 -17.95 -1.82 -0.58
N TYR A 76 -17.62 -3.10 -0.83
CA TYR A 76 -16.75 -3.48 -1.95
C TYR A 76 -17.33 -2.96 -3.27
N ASN A 77 -18.62 -3.19 -3.52
CA ASN A 77 -19.27 -2.77 -4.75
C ASN A 77 -19.27 -1.25 -4.92
N THR A 78 -19.47 -0.50 -3.83
CA THR A 78 -19.38 0.96 -3.84
C THR A 78 -17.98 1.44 -4.18
N CYS A 79 -16.94 0.88 -3.57
CA CYS A 79 -15.56 1.25 -3.87
C CYS A 79 -15.19 0.94 -5.33
N VAL A 80 -15.49 -0.28 -5.77
CA VAL A 80 -15.06 -0.74 -7.10
C VAL A 80 -15.88 -0.15 -8.22
N TYR A 81 -17.07 0.42 -7.95
CA TYR A 81 -17.83 1.21 -8.92
C TYR A 81 -16.98 2.36 -9.48
N CYS A 82 -16.26 3.07 -8.61
CA CYS A 82 -15.34 4.13 -8.99
C CYS A 82 -13.95 3.61 -9.37
N HIS A 83 -13.49 2.54 -8.70
CA HIS A 83 -12.14 2.01 -8.86
C HIS A 83 -12.05 0.80 -9.80
N ASN A 84 -12.66 0.90 -10.98
CA ASN A 84 -12.56 -0.09 -12.04
C ASN A 84 -12.20 0.59 -13.39
N SER A 85 -11.93 -0.22 -14.43
CA SER A 85 -11.57 0.27 -15.78
C SER A 85 -12.54 1.25 -16.45
N ARG A 86 -13.79 1.31 -15.99
CA ARG A 86 -14.87 2.21 -16.47
C ARG A 86 -15.30 3.23 -15.42
N GLY A 87 -14.69 3.20 -14.24
CA GLY A 87 -15.00 4.08 -13.13
C GLY A 87 -14.38 5.47 -13.33
N GLN A 88 -14.67 6.35 -12.38
CA GLN A 88 -14.15 7.73 -12.40
C GLN A 88 -12.75 7.85 -11.80
N SER A 89 -12.29 6.84 -11.06
CA SER A 89 -10.95 6.84 -10.50
C SER A 89 -9.91 6.54 -11.58
N ARG A 90 -8.73 7.13 -11.44
CA ARG A 90 -7.56 6.74 -12.23
C ARG A 90 -7.03 5.37 -11.84
N TYR A 91 -7.33 4.93 -10.62
CA TYR A 91 -6.95 3.62 -10.11
C TYR A 91 -8.06 2.61 -10.36
N ASP A 92 -7.78 1.67 -11.24
CA ASP A 92 -8.55 0.44 -11.37
C ASP A 92 -7.93 -0.61 -10.44
N VAL A 93 -8.47 -0.69 -9.22
CA VAL A 93 -7.99 -1.61 -8.18
C VAL A 93 -8.36 -3.05 -8.47
N ILE A 94 -9.28 -3.31 -9.40
CA ILE A 94 -9.61 -4.69 -9.82
C ILE A 94 -8.49 -5.26 -10.67
N ASN A 95 -8.00 -4.47 -11.62
CA ASN A 95 -6.95 -4.90 -12.54
C ASN A 95 -5.53 -4.49 -12.09
N GLY A 96 -5.42 -3.70 -11.00
CA GLY A 96 -4.14 -3.27 -10.45
C GLY A 96 -3.44 -2.27 -11.36
N VAL A 97 -4.21 -1.35 -11.97
CA VAL A 97 -3.68 -0.41 -12.95
C VAL A 97 -4.04 1.04 -12.67
N ILE A 98 -3.20 1.92 -13.18
CA ILE A 98 -3.37 3.36 -13.24
C ILE A 98 -3.61 3.73 -14.69
N TYR A 99 -4.66 4.51 -14.97
CA TYR A 99 -4.90 5.09 -16.29
C TYR A 99 -4.40 6.53 -16.37
N ASP A 100 -3.46 6.79 -17.27
CA ASP A 100 -3.00 8.14 -17.65
C ASP A 100 -3.59 8.50 -19.02
N PRO A 101 -4.57 9.41 -19.12
CA PRO A 101 -5.14 9.82 -20.40
C PRO A 101 -4.12 10.52 -21.31
N ASN A 102 -3.04 11.08 -20.76
CA ASN A 102 -1.99 11.75 -21.53
C ASN A 102 -0.84 10.80 -21.90
N GLY A 103 -0.91 9.54 -21.47
CA GLY A 103 0.05 8.52 -21.80
C GLY A 103 0.10 8.24 -23.31
N ASN A 104 1.22 7.68 -23.77
CA ASN A 104 1.41 7.26 -25.16
C ASN A 104 1.06 8.34 -26.21
N GLY A 105 1.52 9.58 -25.97
CA GLY A 105 1.28 10.72 -26.87
C GLY A 105 -0.17 11.24 -26.87
N GLY A 106 -0.89 11.10 -25.74
CA GLY A 106 -2.30 11.51 -25.63
C GLY A 106 -3.32 10.45 -26.03
N ASN A 107 -2.86 9.23 -26.33
CA ASN A 107 -3.74 8.10 -26.67
C ASN A 107 -4.22 7.30 -25.44
N GLY A 108 -3.82 7.72 -24.24
CA GLY A 108 -4.03 6.97 -23.01
C GLY A 108 -3.00 5.85 -22.84
N ALA A 109 -2.57 5.63 -21.59
CA ALA A 109 -1.73 4.49 -21.24
C ALA A 109 -2.10 3.91 -19.87
N TYR A 110 -1.84 2.62 -19.71
CA TYR A 110 -1.99 1.91 -18.44
C TYR A 110 -0.62 1.57 -17.83
N TYR A 111 -0.50 1.82 -16.53
CA TYR A 111 0.66 1.49 -15.70
C TYR A 111 0.23 0.62 -14.52
N ARG A 112 1.15 -0.08 -13.89
CA ARG A 112 0.86 -0.92 -12.73
C ARG A 112 0.74 -0.05 -11.47
N THR A 113 -0.07 -0.51 -10.51
CA THR A 113 -0.08 0.05 -9.16
C THR A 113 0.89 -0.70 -8.25
N GLU A 114 1.50 0.01 -7.29
CA GLU A 114 2.34 -0.61 -6.25
C GLU A 114 1.54 -1.37 -5.19
N GLY A 115 0.20 -1.30 -5.25
CA GLY A 115 -0.70 -2.08 -4.39
C GLY A 115 -1.08 -3.45 -4.97
N GLY A 116 -1.04 -3.61 -6.29
CA GLY A 116 -1.64 -4.75 -6.97
C GLY A 116 -3.16 -4.61 -7.21
N GLY A 117 -3.73 -5.58 -7.93
CA GLY A 117 -5.15 -5.62 -8.31
C GLY A 117 -5.93 -6.80 -7.74
N PHE A 118 -7.21 -6.68 -7.39
CA PHE A 118 -7.94 -7.77 -6.74
C PHE A 118 -8.32 -8.97 -7.64
N SER A 119 -8.15 -8.85 -8.96
CA SER A 119 -8.52 -9.90 -9.92
C SER A 119 -7.42 -10.15 -10.94
N LYS A 120 -6.88 -9.07 -11.50
CA LYS A 120 -5.88 -9.12 -12.55
C LYS A 120 -4.64 -8.31 -12.17
N TRP A 121 -3.59 -8.53 -12.96
CA TRP A 121 -2.31 -7.86 -12.82
C TRP A 121 -1.77 -7.46 -14.19
N LEU A 122 -1.28 -6.24 -14.32
CA LEU A 122 -0.68 -5.73 -15.56
C LEU A 122 0.73 -6.30 -15.76
N VAL A 123 0.92 -7.09 -16.81
CA VAL A 123 2.22 -7.70 -17.13
C VAL A 123 3.16 -6.77 -17.88
N ARG A 124 2.61 -5.76 -18.57
CA ARG A 124 3.37 -4.78 -19.36
C ARG A 124 2.81 -3.38 -19.16
N GLU A 125 3.68 -2.44 -18.82
CA GLU A 125 3.33 -1.04 -18.64
C GLU A 125 3.37 -0.24 -19.94
N ASN A 126 2.82 0.97 -19.90
CA ASN A 126 2.73 1.88 -21.04
C ASN A 126 2.03 1.25 -22.25
N VAL A 127 0.93 0.54 -21.98
CA VAL A 127 0.07 -0.05 -23.02
C VAL A 127 -1.18 0.78 -23.20
N SER A 128 -1.68 0.92 -24.43
CA SER A 128 -2.93 1.64 -24.72
C SER A 128 -4.19 0.80 -24.51
N SER A 129 -4.03 -0.51 -24.24
CA SER A 129 -5.14 -1.43 -23.98
C SER A 129 -4.76 -2.49 -22.97
N LEU A 130 -5.70 -2.85 -22.10
CA LEU A 130 -5.57 -3.94 -21.15
C LEU A 130 -5.70 -5.33 -21.81
N ASN A 131 -6.28 -5.42 -23.01
CA ASN A 131 -6.48 -6.71 -23.68
C ASN A 131 -5.14 -7.38 -24.01
N GLY A 132 -4.96 -8.63 -23.58
CA GLY A 132 -3.71 -9.38 -23.72
C GLY A 132 -2.56 -8.92 -22.82
N ASN A 133 -2.76 -7.88 -21.99
CA ASN A 133 -1.74 -7.34 -21.07
C ASN A 133 -2.05 -7.59 -19.60
N LEU A 134 -3.08 -8.40 -19.31
CA LEU A 134 -3.48 -8.79 -17.96
C LEU A 134 -3.23 -10.29 -17.73
N THR A 135 -2.79 -10.64 -16.52
CA THR A 135 -2.74 -12.02 -16.02
C THR A 135 -3.56 -12.13 -14.74
N ASP A 136 -3.97 -13.36 -14.40
CA ASP A 136 -4.60 -13.64 -13.11
C ASP A 136 -3.61 -13.44 -11.96
N VAL A 137 -4.15 -12.96 -10.84
CA VAL A 137 -3.44 -12.95 -9.56
C VAL A 137 -3.38 -14.35 -8.96
N THR A 138 -2.34 -14.63 -8.19
CA THR A 138 -2.08 -15.93 -7.57
C THR A 138 -2.35 -15.94 -6.07
N SER A 139 -2.39 -14.76 -5.45
CA SER A 139 -2.92 -14.55 -4.11
C SER A 139 -3.40 -13.11 -3.97
N VAL A 140 -4.38 -12.92 -3.08
CA VAL A 140 -5.11 -11.67 -2.90
C VAL A 140 -5.73 -11.65 -1.50
N HIS A 141 -5.88 -10.46 -0.90
CA HIS A 141 -6.77 -10.28 0.24
C HIS A 141 -8.24 -10.31 -0.22
N ASP A 142 -9.07 -11.16 0.36
CA ASP A 142 -10.47 -11.32 -0.09
C ASP A 142 -11.42 -10.24 0.46
N VAL A 143 -11.27 -9.01 -0.05
CA VAL A 143 -12.12 -7.86 0.26
C VAL A 143 -13.56 -7.98 -0.26
N LYS A 144 -13.89 -9.09 -0.94
CA LYS A 144 -15.27 -9.37 -1.37
C LYS A 144 -16.08 -10.04 -0.27
N GLY A 145 -15.44 -10.46 0.83
CA GLY A 145 -16.10 -11.18 1.92
C GLY A 145 -16.58 -12.58 1.52
N THR A 146 -15.93 -13.21 0.54
CA THR A 146 -16.34 -14.53 0.02
C THR A 146 -15.59 -15.70 0.66
N GLY A 147 -14.62 -15.42 1.53
CA GLY A 147 -13.62 -16.36 2.03
C GLY A 147 -13.28 -16.15 3.49
N ASP A 148 -12.06 -16.59 3.88
CA ASP A 148 -11.62 -16.59 5.26
C ASP A 148 -11.62 -15.18 5.88
N LEU A 149 -12.34 -15.02 6.99
CA LEU A 149 -12.50 -13.76 7.72
C LEU A 149 -11.34 -13.48 8.70
N TYR A 150 -10.28 -14.28 8.64
CA TYR A 150 -9.17 -14.22 9.58
C TYR A 150 -7.85 -13.99 8.87
N ALA A 151 -7.12 -12.97 9.31
CA ALA A 151 -5.74 -12.76 8.90
C ALA A 151 -4.87 -13.93 9.39
N PRO A 152 -4.00 -14.50 8.54
CA PRO A 152 -2.97 -15.43 8.99
C PRO A 152 -2.18 -14.85 10.17
N GLY A 153 -2.04 -15.64 11.24
CA GLY A 153 -1.37 -15.22 12.47
C GLY A 153 -2.10 -14.11 13.24
N GLY A 154 -3.37 -13.87 12.92
CA GLY A 154 -4.20 -12.88 13.59
C GLY A 154 -4.88 -13.42 14.85
N ASN A 155 -5.38 -12.49 15.66
CA ASN A 155 -6.15 -12.82 16.87
C ASN A 155 -7.54 -13.33 16.51
N THR A 156 -7.73 -14.65 16.56
CA THR A 156 -9.04 -15.29 16.35
C THR A 156 -10.00 -15.11 17.52
N SER A 157 -9.50 -14.64 18.67
CA SER A 157 -10.24 -14.48 19.92
C SER A 157 -10.76 -13.06 20.16
N LEU A 158 -10.42 -12.09 19.29
CA LEU A 158 -11.10 -10.79 19.32
C LEU A 158 -12.58 -11.02 18.97
N ALA A 159 -13.45 -10.83 19.96
CA ALA A 159 -14.89 -10.71 19.75
C ALA A 159 -15.11 -9.56 18.76
N GLY A 160 -15.28 -9.87 17.47
CA GLY A 160 -15.20 -8.89 16.40
C GLY A 160 -14.23 -9.23 15.26
N ALA A 161 -13.74 -10.46 15.14
CA ALA A 161 -13.29 -11.00 13.86
C ALA A 161 -14.21 -10.48 12.75
N PHE A 162 -13.62 -9.90 11.70
CA PHE A 162 -14.35 -9.18 10.66
C PHE A 162 -15.59 -9.98 10.26
N THR A 163 -16.79 -9.46 10.53
CA THR A 163 -18.01 -10.11 10.04
C THR A 163 -18.04 -10.10 8.52
N ASP A 164 -17.42 -9.07 7.93
CA ASP A 164 -17.06 -8.95 6.53
C ASP A 164 -15.69 -8.27 6.41
N PHE A 165 -14.80 -8.85 5.58
CA PHE A 165 -13.56 -8.20 5.18
C PHE A 165 -13.77 -7.44 3.86
N SER A 166 -13.55 -6.13 3.87
CA SER A 166 -13.81 -5.18 2.78
C SER A 166 -12.80 -4.03 2.76
N CYS A 167 -12.94 -3.16 1.77
CA CYS A 167 -12.04 -2.03 1.52
C CYS A 167 -11.91 -1.09 2.73
N ASP A 168 -12.99 -0.89 3.48
CA ASP A 168 -13.08 0.05 4.60
C ASP A 168 -12.45 -0.48 5.90
N ASN A 169 -11.96 -1.73 5.91
CA ASN A 169 -11.14 -2.21 7.04
C ASN A 169 -9.72 -1.62 6.99
N CYS A 170 -9.25 -1.24 5.80
CA CYS A 170 -7.92 -0.65 5.59
C CYS A 170 -7.99 0.83 5.24
N HIS A 171 -9.00 1.25 4.50
CA HIS A 171 -9.18 2.62 4.02
C HIS A 171 -10.28 3.35 4.80
N ASP A 172 -10.08 4.63 5.09
CA ASP A 172 -11.11 5.53 5.61
C ASP A 172 -11.65 6.35 4.43
N PRO A 173 -12.73 5.97 3.74
CA PRO A 173 -13.18 6.69 2.54
C PRO A 173 -13.43 8.18 2.77
N HIS A 174 -13.58 8.61 4.04
CA HIS A 174 -13.74 9.98 4.49
C HIS A 174 -12.45 10.77 4.72
N GLY A 175 -11.27 10.21 4.45
CA GLY A 175 -10.01 10.95 4.44
C GLY A 175 -9.68 11.70 5.71
N ARG A 176 -10.04 11.17 6.88
CA ARG A 176 -9.65 11.77 8.17
C ARG A 176 -8.15 11.67 8.42
N THR A 177 -7.48 10.78 7.70
CA THR A 177 -6.04 10.55 7.83
C THR A 177 -5.26 11.32 6.78
N ASN A 178 -4.13 11.89 7.19
CA ASN A 178 -3.27 12.72 6.33
C ASN A 178 -2.30 11.85 5.50
N ASN A 179 -2.78 10.79 4.86
CA ASN A 179 -1.98 9.97 3.96
C ASN A 179 -2.64 9.84 2.57
N SER A 180 -1.80 9.77 1.54
CA SER A 180 -2.19 9.75 0.12
C SER A 180 -3.05 8.55 -0.30
N ARG A 181 -3.10 7.49 0.52
CA ARG A 181 -3.90 6.29 0.28
C ARG A 181 -5.13 6.19 1.17
N ILE A 182 -5.40 7.23 1.96
CA ILE A 182 -6.58 7.32 2.80
C ILE A 182 -6.67 6.12 3.77
N LEU A 183 -5.53 5.65 4.28
CA LEU A 183 -5.44 4.50 5.19
C LEU A 183 -6.00 4.87 6.57
N ARG A 184 -6.67 3.95 7.25
CA ARG A 184 -7.20 4.16 8.61
C ARG A 184 -6.10 4.30 9.65
N ASP A 185 -6.41 5.04 10.70
CA ASP A 185 -5.62 5.16 11.93
C ASP A 185 -6.18 4.35 13.11
N ASP A 186 -7.36 3.74 12.94
CA ASP A 186 -7.95 2.76 13.84
C ASP A 186 -8.36 1.51 13.06
N ILE A 187 -7.70 0.39 13.39
CA ILE A 187 -7.82 -0.89 12.70
C ILE A 187 -7.88 -1.99 13.75
N ASN A 188 -8.96 -2.78 13.72
CA ASN A 188 -9.12 -3.94 14.61
C ASN A 188 -8.94 -3.59 16.10
N GLY A 189 -9.41 -2.41 16.52
CA GLY A 189 -9.29 -1.89 17.89
C GLY A 189 -7.91 -1.32 18.25
N VAL A 190 -6.94 -1.39 17.34
CA VAL A 190 -5.65 -0.70 17.48
C VAL A 190 -5.80 0.72 16.97
N THR A 191 -5.80 1.68 17.90
CA THR A 191 -5.96 3.12 17.61
C THR A 191 -4.61 3.82 17.47
N GLY A 192 -4.59 4.94 16.76
CA GLY A 192 -3.39 5.78 16.60
C GLY A 192 -2.35 5.23 15.61
N VAL A 193 -2.74 4.26 14.78
CA VAL A 193 -1.88 3.74 13.70
C VAL A 193 -1.63 4.87 12.70
N SER A 194 -0.36 5.16 12.40
CA SER A 194 -0.02 6.24 11.47
C SER A 194 0.83 5.72 10.31
N ALA A 195 0.17 5.01 9.39
CA ALA A 195 0.77 4.58 8.14
C ALA A 195 0.96 5.77 7.19
N THR A 196 2.21 6.10 6.87
CA THR A 196 2.55 7.24 6.01
C THR A 196 3.47 6.81 4.88
N LEU A 197 3.25 7.40 3.71
CA LEU A 197 3.97 7.08 2.49
C LEU A 197 3.94 8.26 1.52
N ILE A 198 4.93 8.30 0.64
CA ILE A 198 4.97 9.20 -0.52
C ILE A 198 4.77 8.35 -1.77
N VAL A 199 3.81 8.73 -2.60
CA VAL A 199 3.67 8.17 -3.94
C VAL A 199 4.36 9.11 -4.92
N ASN A 200 5.36 8.60 -5.63
CA ASN A 200 6.02 9.31 -6.71
C ASN A 200 5.48 8.81 -8.05
N ASN A 201 5.41 9.73 -9.01
CA ASN A 201 4.96 9.46 -10.36
C ASN A 201 3.62 8.69 -10.41
N GLU A 202 2.61 9.17 -9.67
CA GLU A 202 1.27 8.57 -9.57
C GLU A 202 0.57 8.26 -10.91
N LEU A 203 1.09 8.74 -12.04
CA LEU A 203 0.53 8.55 -13.37
C LEU A 203 1.43 7.76 -14.32
N LYS A 204 2.68 7.44 -13.94
CA LYS A 204 3.67 6.79 -14.81
C LYS A 204 4.73 6.09 -13.96
N ASP A 205 4.83 4.77 -14.01
CA ASP A 205 5.85 4.02 -13.22
C ASP A 205 5.82 4.45 -11.74
N GLU A 206 4.65 4.23 -11.14
CA GLU A 206 4.38 4.59 -9.74
C GLU A 206 5.43 3.96 -8.83
N SER A 207 6.04 4.76 -7.96
CA SER A 207 6.89 4.24 -6.89
C SER A 207 6.42 4.74 -5.54
N VAL A 208 6.50 3.88 -4.53
CA VAL A 208 6.05 4.20 -3.17
C VAL A 208 7.24 4.19 -2.22
N ILE A 209 7.43 5.32 -1.53
CA ILE A 209 8.36 5.43 -0.40
C ILE A 209 7.55 5.28 0.88
N TYR A 210 7.76 4.17 1.58
CA TYR A 210 7.12 3.93 2.88
C TYR A 210 7.90 4.68 3.95
N LEU A 211 7.22 5.52 4.73
CA LEU A 211 7.85 6.37 5.73
C LEU A 211 7.72 5.78 7.12
N ASN A 212 6.52 5.37 7.51
CA ASN A 212 6.27 4.89 8.87
C ASN A 212 4.97 4.09 8.97
N GLY A 213 4.86 3.27 10.03
CA GLY A 213 3.61 2.74 10.54
C GLY A 213 3.04 1.50 9.85
N PHE A 214 3.64 0.99 8.77
CA PHE A 214 3.10 -0.17 8.06
C PHE A 214 3.21 -1.47 8.85
N ASN A 215 4.25 -1.63 9.66
CA ASN A 215 4.36 -2.82 10.52
C ASN A 215 3.27 -2.85 11.60
N GLU A 216 2.89 -1.69 12.12
CA GLU A 216 1.78 -1.57 13.07
C GLU A 216 0.44 -1.74 12.34
N PHE A 217 0.26 -1.09 11.19
CA PHE A 217 -0.94 -1.18 10.35
C PHE A 217 -1.27 -2.61 9.94
N CYS A 218 -0.33 -3.33 9.34
CA CYS A 218 -0.53 -4.73 8.96
C CYS A 218 -0.61 -5.62 10.20
N GLY A 219 0.20 -5.32 11.22
CA GLY A 219 0.25 -6.05 12.49
C GLY A 219 -1.03 -5.97 13.31
N SER A 220 -1.90 -4.97 13.11
CA SER A 220 -3.20 -4.89 13.77
C SER A 220 -4.11 -6.08 13.45
N CYS A 221 -3.95 -6.67 12.26
CA CYS A 221 -4.64 -7.90 11.87
C CYS A 221 -3.71 -9.10 11.93
N HIS A 222 -2.45 -8.95 11.49
CA HIS A 222 -1.44 -10.00 11.45
C HIS A 222 -0.58 -10.00 12.72
N THR A 223 -1.22 -10.16 13.87
CA THR A 223 -0.61 -9.93 15.19
C THR A 223 0.64 -10.77 15.48
N ASP A 224 0.69 -12.02 15.00
CA ASP A 224 1.86 -12.90 15.12
C ASP A 224 3.04 -12.47 14.27
N PHE A 225 2.80 -11.64 13.26
CA PHE A 225 3.86 -11.13 12.38
C PHE A 225 4.41 -9.79 12.86
N ARG A 226 3.82 -9.18 13.91
CA ARG A 226 4.33 -7.98 14.57
C ARG A 226 5.48 -8.34 15.54
N VAL A 227 6.49 -9.05 15.04
CA VAL A 227 7.65 -9.46 15.85
C VAL A 227 8.81 -8.50 15.63
N THR A 228 9.16 -7.76 16.66
CA THR A 228 10.27 -6.79 16.64
C THR A 228 11.48 -7.25 17.45
N GLU A 229 11.41 -8.41 18.10
CA GLU A 229 12.49 -9.00 18.88
C GLU A 229 13.63 -9.52 17.97
N ALA A 230 14.88 -9.36 18.42
CA ALA A 230 16.04 -9.89 17.72
C ALA A 230 16.05 -11.43 17.76
N GLY A 231 16.45 -12.07 16.66
CA GLY A 231 16.48 -13.53 16.57
C GLY A 231 15.12 -14.20 16.38
N ALA A 232 14.03 -13.44 16.16
CA ALA A 232 12.69 -13.96 15.90
C ALA A 232 12.60 -14.98 14.74
N GLY A 233 13.57 -14.92 13.81
CA GLY A 233 13.70 -15.89 12.72
C GLY A 233 14.32 -17.23 13.14
N ASP A 234 14.91 -17.31 14.34
CA ASP A 234 15.68 -18.47 14.83
C ASP A 234 14.90 -19.30 15.85
N HIS A 235 13.88 -18.73 16.49
CA HIS A 235 13.02 -19.39 17.47
C HIS A 235 11.53 -19.09 17.21
N ASP A 236 10.65 -19.89 17.80
CA ASP A 236 9.21 -19.68 17.68
C ASP A 236 8.83 -18.35 18.32
N SER A 237 8.17 -17.48 17.57
CA SER A 237 7.84 -16.12 17.98
C SER A 237 6.44 -15.71 17.48
N GLY A 238 5.89 -14.64 18.05
CA GLY A 238 4.52 -14.18 17.81
C GLY A 238 3.62 -14.29 19.04
N ILE A 239 2.33 -13.95 18.90
CA ILE A 239 1.37 -13.92 20.01
C ILE A 239 0.76 -15.33 20.25
N TYR A 240 0.56 -16.12 19.20
CA TYR A 240 -0.08 -17.45 19.23
C TYR A 240 0.91 -18.62 19.00
N THR A 241 2.18 -18.38 19.33
CA THR A 241 3.41 -19.19 19.12
C THR A 241 3.25 -20.67 18.76
N SER A 242 3.77 -21.05 17.59
CA SER A 242 4.29 -22.39 17.25
C SER A 242 5.35 -22.36 16.14
N PHE A 243 5.78 -21.16 15.69
CA PHE A 243 6.50 -21.02 14.42
C PHE A 243 7.49 -19.86 14.42
N LYS A 244 8.56 -20.00 13.62
CA LYS A 244 9.54 -18.94 13.34
C LYS A 244 8.97 -17.85 12.43
N ARG A 245 9.34 -16.59 12.67
CA ARG A 245 8.84 -15.42 11.91
C ARG A 245 9.97 -14.45 11.58
N HIS A 246 9.92 -13.87 10.39
CA HIS A 246 10.86 -12.79 10.08
C HIS A 246 10.53 -11.57 10.93
N ARG A 247 11.56 -11.02 11.56
CA ARG A 247 11.49 -9.77 12.28
C ARG A 247 11.14 -8.64 11.32
N VAL A 248 10.17 -7.81 11.69
CA VAL A 248 9.87 -6.55 11.01
C VAL A 248 10.39 -5.36 11.83
N GLY A 249 10.59 -4.21 11.18
CA GLY A 249 11.15 -3.01 11.80
C GLY A 249 12.65 -3.08 12.08
N MET A 250 13.34 -4.10 11.56
CA MET A 250 14.79 -4.20 11.63
C MET A 250 15.47 -3.41 10.50
N ASP A 251 16.63 -2.83 10.79
CA ASP A 251 17.53 -2.28 9.78
C ASP A 251 18.28 -3.42 9.10
N PRO A 252 18.05 -3.68 7.80
CA PRO A 252 18.72 -4.75 7.10
C PRO A 252 20.20 -4.44 6.81
N ALA A 253 20.64 -3.18 6.83
CA ALA A 253 22.05 -2.82 6.62
C ALA A 253 22.97 -3.32 7.76
N GLY A 254 22.41 -3.63 8.92
CA GLY A 254 23.14 -4.24 10.03
C GLY A 254 23.45 -5.74 9.86
N TYR A 255 22.96 -6.38 8.78
CA TYR A 255 23.08 -7.82 8.58
C TYR A 255 24.05 -8.17 7.45
N PRO A 256 25.00 -9.10 7.67
CA PRO A 256 25.93 -9.54 6.62
C PRO A 256 25.17 -10.11 5.41
N GLY A 257 25.56 -9.66 4.21
CA GLY A 257 24.98 -10.16 2.96
C GLY A 257 23.67 -9.51 2.54
N TYR A 258 23.14 -8.55 3.30
CA TYR A 258 22.06 -7.71 2.79
C TYR A 258 22.55 -6.82 1.65
N ASN A 259 21.83 -6.82 0.54
CA ASN A 259 22.06 -5.89 -0.56
C ASN A 259 20.87 -4.92 -0.70
N PRO A 260 21.02 -3.63 -0.32
CA PRO A 260 19.98 -2.62 -0.51
C PRO A 260 19.64 -2.39 -2.00
N ASP A 261 20.55 -2.71 -2.91
CA ASP A 261 20.37 -2.52 -4.35
C ASP A 261 19.44 -3.56 -4.98
N HIS A 262 18.99 -4.55 -4.22
CA HIS A 262 18.08 -5.56 -4.74
C HIS A 262 16.67 -5.03 -4.98
N GLY A 263 16.36 -3.74 -4.79
CA GLY A 263 15.12 -3.12 -5.28
C GLY A 263 13.86 -3.59 -4.57
N LEU A 264 13.97 -3.98 -3.29
CA LEU A 264 12.81 -4.16 -2.42
C LEU A 264 12.56 -2.87 -1.64
N PRO A 265 11.30 -2.43 -1.49
CA PRO A 265 11.02 -1.19 -0.77
C PRO A 265 11.26 -1.38 0.72
N LEU A 266 11.78 -0.35 1.37
CA LEU A 266 11.94 -0.30 2.83
C LEU A 266 11.06 0.79 3.42
N GLU A 267 10.70 0.64 4.69
CA GLU A 267 10.06 1.69 5.48
C GLU A 267 11.13 2.48 6.24
N SER A 268 11.45 3.69 5.79
CA SER A 268 12.52 4.50 6.39
C SER A 268 13.82 3.72 6.63
N GLY A 269 14.24 2.92 5.64
CA GLY A 269 15.43 2.08 5.71
C GLY A 269 15.28 0.79 6.51
N LYS A 270 14.09 0.47 7.01
CA LYS A 270 13.81 -0.76 7.77
C LYS A 270 12.95 -1.74 6.98
N VAL A 271 13.12 -3.02 7.27
CA VAL A 271 12.24 -4.08 6.75
C VAL A 271 10.83 -3.84 7.26
N SER A 272 9.86 -3.85 6.34
CA SER A 272 8.44 -3.82 6.69
C SER A 272 7.68 -4.95 5.99
N CYS A 273 6.40 -5.11 6.34
CA CYS A 273 5.50 -6.01 5.61
C CYS A 273 5.53 -5.69 4.10
N MET A 274 5.60 -4.41 3.74
CA MET A 274 5.61 -3.96 2.35
C MET A 274 6.92 -4.26 1.62
N THR A 275 8.01 -4.55 2.33
CA THR A 275 9.28 -5.01 1.72
C THR A 275 9.11 -6.31 0.97
N CYS A 276 8.32 -7.24 1.52
CA CYS A 276 8.13 -8.57 0.95
C CYS A 276 6.80 -8.70 0.20
N HIS A 277 5.78 -7.97 0.63
CA HIS A 277 4.41 -8.15 0.17
C HIS A 277 3.87 -6.93 -0.59
N TYR A 278 3.00 -7.21 -1.55
CA TYR A 278 2.04 -6.24 -2.07
C TYR A 278 0.83 -6.15 -1.13
N ALA A 279 0.17 -4.99 -1.11
CA ALA A 279 -0.93 -4.72 -0.19
C ALA A 279 -2.23 -5.45 -0.58
N HIS A 280 -2.55 -5.56 -1.87
CA HIS A 280 -3.78 -6.17 -2.34
C HIS A 280 -3.57 -7.58 -2.88
N SER A 281 -2.67 -7.74 -3.85
CA SER A 281 -2.49 -9.00 -4.58
C SER A 281 -1.11 -9.14 -5.18
N THR A 282 -0.84 -10.30 -5.78
CA THR A 282 0.31 -10.48 -6.66
C THR A 282 0.03 -11.50 -7.76
N ALA A 283 0.59 -11.33 -8.95
CA ALA A 283 0.60 -12.36 -10.01
C ALA A 283 1.84 -13.27 -9.99
N VAL A 284 2.71 -13.02 -9.03
CA VAL A 284 3.97 -13.73 -8.81
C VAL A 284 3.72 -15.22 -8.51
N LYS A 285 4.50 -16.13 -9.08
CA LYS A 285 4.30 -17.58 -8.91
C LYS A 285 5.39 -18.22 -8.04
N ASN A 286 5.02 -19.21 -7.24
CA ASN A 286 5.97 -20.11 -6.58
C ASN A 286 5.85 -21.49 -7.25
N GLU A 287 6.70 -21.72 -8.24
CA GLU A 287 6.83 -23.00 -8.94
C GLU A 287 7.65 -23.99 -8.11
N ILE A 288 8.58 -23.46 -7.31
CA ILE A 288 9.29 -24.25 -6.30
C ILE A 288 8.35 -24.46 -5.12
N LEU A 289 8.00 -25.72 -4.88
CA LEU A 289 7.32 -26.13 -3.67
C LEU A 289 8.30 -26.02 -2.51
N PHE A 290 8.09 -25.03 -1.65
CA PHE A 290 8.83 -24.93 -0.40
C PHE A 290 8.11 -25.80 0.62
N ASP A 291 8.84 -26.76 1.17
CA ASP A 291 8.32 -27.52 2.29
C ASP A 291 8.14 -26.53 3.44
N ARG A 292 6.90 -26.33 3.84
CA ARG A 292 6.56 -25.57 5.04
C ARG A 292 6.74 -26.50 6.26
N ALA A 293 7.74 -27.38 6.20
CA ALA A 293 7.84 -28.68 6.87
C ALA A 293 7.75 -28.57 8.38
N ASP A 294 8.32 -27.52 8.94
CA ASP A 294 8.35 -27.32 10.39
C ASP A 294 7.08 -26.65 10.93
N ASN A 295 6.20 -26.13 10.04
CA ASN A 295 5.14 -25.21 10.43
C ASN A 295 3.71 -25.75 10.26
N TYR A 296 3.47 -26.95 9.73
CA TYR A 296 2.12 -27.54 9.71
C TYR A 296 2.23 -29.05 9.65
N ASN A 297 2.23 -29.69 10.82
CA ASN A 297 2.05 -31.12 11.11
C ASN A 297 1.83 -32.04 9.87
N GLY A 298 2.90 -32.29 9.10
CA GLY A 298 2.90 -33.18 7.94
C GLY A 298 2.30 -32.60 6.65
N SER A 299 3.19 -32.18 5.73
CA SER A 299 2.95 -31.97 4.30
C SER A 299 1.92 -30.89 3.92
N ARG A 300 2.39 -29.64 3.86
CA ARG A 300 1.73 -28.59 3.05
C ARG A 300 2.77 -27.85 2.21
N VAL A 301 3.13 -28.48 1.10
CA VAL A 301 3.69 -27.74 -0.04
C VAL A 301 2.64 -26.76 -0.54
N SER A 302 2.91 -25.46 -0.37
CA SER A 302 2.00 -24.40 -0.81
C SER A 302 2.62 -23.66 -1.99
N ALA A 303 1.97 -23.75 -3.14
CA ALA A 303 2.26 -22.90 -4.31
C ALA A 303 1.76 -21.46 -4.12
N SER A 304 1.12 -21.13 -2.98
CA SER A 304 0.67 -19.77 -2.69
C SER A 304 1.85 -18.81 -2.69
N SER A 305 1.71 -17.73 -3.44
CA SER A 305 2.64 -16.60 -3.43
C SER A 305 2.51 -15.77 -2.16
N THR A 306 1.41 -15.86 -1.42
CA THR A 306 1.21 -15.11 -0.15
C THR A 306 1.55 -13.62 -0.31
N LEU A 307 1.04 -13.00 -1.36
CA LEU A 307 1.24 -11.60 -1.74
C LEU A 307 2.69 -11.20 -2.02
N LEU A 308 3.60 -12.16 -2.22
CA LEU A 308 5.01 -11.84 -2.42
C LEU A 308 5.28 -10.98 -3.66
N ARG A 309 6.28 -10.10 -3.54
CA ARG A 309 6.75 -9.24 -4.63
C ARG A 309 7.56 -9.96 -5.71
N ARG A 310 8.09 -11.16 -5.44
CA ARG A 310 8.99 -11.90 -6.35
C ARG A 310 8.73 -13.40 -6.38
N SER A 311 8.87 -13.98 -7.56
CA SER A 311 8.56 -15.39 -7.83
C SER A 311 9.55 -16.29 -7.11
N ASN A 312 9.14 -17.53 -6.83
CA ASN A 312 10.00 -18.56 -6.25
C ASN A 312 10.72 -18.08 -4.98
N ARG A 313 10.01 -17.34 -4.12
CA ARG A 313 10.57 -16.70 -2.92
C ARG A 313 11.78 -15.81 -3.20
N GLY A 314 11.85 -15.19 -4.39
CA GLY A 314 12.95 -14.30 -4.76
C GLY A 314 13.12 -13.09 -3.83
N VAL A 315 12.13 -12.76 -3.01
CA VAL A 315 12.29 -11.77 -1.92
C VAL A 315 13.28 -12.26 -0.86
N CYS A 316 13.33 -13.56 -0.59
CA CYS A 316 14.26 -14.17 0.35
C CYS A 316 15.68 -14.12 -0.22
N GLN A 317 15.86 -14.44 -1.50
CA GLN A 317 17.16 -14.33 -2.17
C GLN A 317 17.63 -12.88 -2.21
N ALA A 318 16.70 -11.94 -2.42
CA ALA A 318 17.03 -10.52 -2.39
C ALA A 318 17.58 -10.07 -1.03
N CYS A 319 17.01 -10.54 0.09
CA CYS A 319 17.47 -10.14 1.42
C CYS A 319 18.66 -10.94 1.94
N HIS A 320 18.75 -12.23 1.61
CA HIS A 320 19.74 -13.15 2.17
C HIS A 320 20.91 -13.49 1.23
N SER A 321 20.91 -12.98 -0.01
CA SER A 321 21.94 -13.22 -1.02
C SER A 321 22.26 -14.71 -1.21
N LYS A 322 21.19 -15.51 -1.36
CA LYS A 322 21.22 -16.96 -1.50
C LYS A 322 20.82 -17.40 -2.92
#